data_AF-A0A915LQJ5-F1
#
_entry.id   AF-A0A915LQJ5-F1
#
_cell.length_a   1.000
_cell.length_b   1.000
_cell.length_c   1.000
_cell.angle_alpha   90.00
_cell.angle_beta   90.00
_cell.angle_gamma   90.00
#
_symmetry.space_group_name_H-M   'P 1'
#
loop_
_entity.id
_entity.type
_entity.pdbx_description
1 polymer ?
#
loop_
_entity_poly.entity_id
_entity_poly.type
_entity_poly.pdbx_seq_one_letter_code
_entity_poly.pdbx_strand_id
1 'polypeptide(L)'
;MEPQTKHQVLWDGASQNFDEIRAISGVDRVLPISEFHKYMSSVLKNGAALAVDVDALMDAVVYEPDLRSIHQMLYNGGLTHQPLNDKIDQLRWRKSKHEQDLMRETCRIGSESINALLREGCEERNESNIVGFLDHQCRRRGADRLAYPPVVAAGNNANTIHYISSNKPIRKTDCVLVDAGCDLHGYVSDITRCFPTSGRFSAVQRTLYDVLNDIQSQLLHYVQTVRPLRLNECPHHVSHYLGMDVHDTLSIAKNIECPPGVIITVEPGIYIRPENTAVRNEFRGIGFRIEDDVLLTETGAEILTANCIRDPEDIELVMDS
;
A
#
# COMPACT_ATOMS: atom_id res chain seq x y z
N MET A 1 7.45 -25.60 9.86
CA MET A 1 6.59 -26.55 9.12
C MET A 1 7.02 -27.97 9.45
N GLU A 2 6.08 -28.93 9.51
CA GLU A 2 6.39 -30.37 9.55
C GLU A 2 6.38 -30.95 8.12
N PRO A 3 7.11 -32.05 7.83
CA PRO A 3 6.95 -32.76 6.57
C PRO A 3 5.48 -33.18 6.39
N GLN A 4 4.89 -32.84 5.25
CA GLN A 4 3.48 -33.15 5.00
C GLN A 4 3.26 -34.65 4.85
N THR A 5 2.16 -35.13 5.44
CA THR A 5 1.63 -36.47 5.18
C THR A 5 1.01 -36.56 3.79
N LYS A 6 0.85 -37.78 3.24
CA LYS A 6 0.13 -37.97 1.97
C LYS A 6 -1.30 -37.41 1.99
N HIS A 7 -1.94 -37.42 3.16
CA HIS A 7 -3.26 -36.82 3.33
C HIS A 7 -3.17 -35.30 3.20
N GLN A 8 -2.26 -34.63 3.92
CA GLN A 8 -2.10 -33.18 3.80
C GLN A 8 -1.71 -32.74 2.39
N VAL A 9 -0.84 -33.46 1.69
CA VAL A 9 -0.52 -33.14 0.28
C VAL A 9 -1.78 -33.23 -0.61
N LEU A 10 -2.65 -34.21 -0.37
CA LEU A 10 -3.90 -34.38 -1.12
C LEU A 10 -4.91 -33.26 -0.81
N TRP A 11 -4.97 -32.77 0.43
CA TRP A 11 -5.99 -31.82 0.89
C TRP A 11 -5.56 -30.35 0.77
N ASP A 12 -4.30 -30.06 1.08
CA ASP A 12 -3.76 -28.70 1.23
C ASP A 12 -2.79 -28.33 0.09
N GLY A 13 -2.44 -29.29 -0.77
CA GLY A 13 -1.41 -29.15 -1.79
C GLY A 13 0.00 -29.43 -1.24
N ALA A 14 0.94 -29.72 -2.15
CA ALA A 14 2.32 -29.99 -1.78
C ALA A 14 3.05 -28.71 -1.36
N SER A 15 3.53 -28.68 -0.13
CA SER A 15 4.50 -27.72 0.38
C SER A 15 5.91 -28.07 -0.12
N GLN A 16 6.77 -27.06 -0.13
CA GLN A 16 8.19 -27.25 -0.39
C GLN A 16 8.81 -28.20 0.65
N ASN A 17 9.64 -29.13 0.20
CA ASN A 17 10.44 -29.95 1.10
C ASN A 17 11.66 -29.18 1.64
N PHE A 18 12.35 -29.73 2.63
CA PHE A 18 13.44 -29.01 3.29
C PHE A 18 14.65 -28.70 2.39
N ASP A 19 14.93 -29.55 1.40
CA ASP A 19 16.01 -29.30 0.46
C ASP A 19 15.63 -28.23 -0.56
N GLU A 20 14.36 -28.18 -0.98
CA GLU A 20 13.81 -27.09 -1.81
C GLU A 20 13.85 -25.75 -1.06
N ILE A 21 13.41 -25.72 0.20
CA ILE A 21 13.49 -24.51 1.04
C ILE A 21 14.95 -24.05 1.16
N ARG A 22 15.88 -24.97 1.46
CA ARG A 22 17.31 -24.65 1.55
C ARG A 22 17.84 -24.07 0.25
N ALA A 23 17.50 -24.68 -0.89
CA ALA A 23 17.97 -24.26 -2.21
C ALA A 23 17.43 -22.88 -2.62
N ILE A 24 16.15 -22.60 -2.34
CA ILE A 24 15.49 -21.35 -2.73
C ILE A 24 15.86 -20.19 -1.81
N SER A 25 15.84 -20.42 -0.49
CA SER A 25 16.06 -19.35 0.49
C SER A 25 17.53 -19.08 0.79
N GLY A 26 18.42 -20.05 0.51
CA GLY A 26 19.84 -19.97 0.85
C GLY A 26 20.16 -20.10 2.34
N VAL A 27 19.18 -20.45 3.20
CA VAL A 27 19.42 -20.66 4.64
C VAL A 27 20.26 -21.91 4.90
N ASP A 28 21.16 -21.89 5.89
CA ASP A 28 22.08 -23.02 6.14
C ASP A 28 21.36 -24.29 6.62
N ARG A 29 20.33 -24.12 7.46
CA ARG A 29 19.65 -25.22 8.14
C ARG A 29 18.15 -24.98 8.18
N VAL A 30 17.41 -26.00 7.75
CA VAL A 30 15.94 -26.08 7.84
C VAL A 30 15.62 -27.26 8.76
N LEU A 31 14.82 -27.01 9.79
CA LEU A 31 14.40 -28.02 10.76
C LEU A 31 12.87 -28.05 10.87
N PRO A 32 12.27 -29.20 11.24
CA PRO A 32 10.86 -29.27 11.58
C PRO A 32 10.52 -28.30 12.72
N ILE A 33 9.30 -27.76 12.73
CA ILE A 33 8.87 -26.82 13.78
C ILE A 33 8.82 -27.50 15.16
N SER A 34 8.59 -28.81 15.22
CA SER A 34 8.66 -29.63 16.44
C SER A 34 10.04 -29.60 17.11
N GLU A 35 11.13 -29.35 16.37
CA GLU A 35 12.47 -29.21 16.95
C GLU A 35 12.74 -27.80 17.51
N PHE A 36 11.83 -26.82 17.29
CA PHE A 36 12.04 -25.42 17.66
C PHE A 36 12.36 -25.25 19.16
N HIS A 37 11.55 -25.83 20.04
CA HIS A 37 11.75 -25.70 21.50
C HIS A 37 13.12 -26.24 21.94
N LYS A 38 13.50 -27.41 21.42
CA LYS A 38 14.77 -28.06 21.75
C LYS A 38 15.96 -27.26 21.22
N TYR A 39 15.85 -26.75 19.99
CA TYR A 39 16.87 -25.89 19.39
C TYR A 39 17.05 -24.61 20.20
N MET A 40 15.97 -23.87 20.47
CA MET A 40 16.02 -22.63 21.23
C MET A 40 16.54 -22.85 22.65
N SER A 41 16.11 -23.90 23.34
CA SER A 41 16.64 -24.26 24.67
C SER A 41 18.16 -24.46 24.64
N SER A 42 18.69 -25.07 23.58
CA SER A 42 20.14 -25.23 23.40
C SER A 42 20.84 -23.90 23.14
N VAL A 43 20.27 -23.03 22.30
CA VAL A 43 20.83 -21.70 21.98
C VAL A 43 20.92 -20.84 23.24
N LEU A 44 19.86 -20.82 24.04
CA LEU A 44 19.79 -20.05 25.28
C LEU A 44 20.76 -20.58 26.36
N LYS A 45 20.89 -21.91 26.50
CA LYS A 45 21.88 -22.53 27.43
C LYS A 45 23.33 -22.17 27.09
N ASN A 46 23.61 -21.89 25.82
CA ASN A 46 24.93 -21.48 25.36
C ASN A 46 25.21 -19.98 25.54
N GLY A 47 24.32 -19.24 26.21
CA GLY A 47 24.53 -17.83 26.56
C GLY A 47 24.34 -16.85 25.40
N ALA A 48 23.64 -17.25 24.34
CA ALA A 48 23.33 -16.35 23.23
C ALA A 48 22.38 -15.22 23.66
N ALA A 49 22.67 -13.99 23.20
CA ALA A 49 21.71 -12.89 23.28
C ALA A 49 20.62 -13.06 22.22
N LEU A 50 19.40 -12.63 22.53
CA LEU A 50 18.26 -12.74 21.62
C LEU A 50 17.76 -11.35 21.21
N ALA A 51 17.68 -11.14 19.90
CA ALA A 51 16.98 -10.00 19.31
C ALA A 51 15.64 -10.50 18.77
N VAL A 52 14.54 -9.97 19.30
CA VAL A 52 13.17 -10.43 19.02
C VAL A 52 12.18 -9.36 19.44
N ASP A 53 11.16 -9.13 18.62
CA ASP A 53 10.03 -8.25 18.93
C ASP A 53 8.96 -9.06 19.69
N VAL A 54 9.12 -9.15 21.01
CA VAL A 54 8.27 -10.00 21.87
C VAL A 54 6.81 -9.52 21.89
N ASP A 55 6.59 -8.21 21.79
CA ASP A 55 5.24 -7.63 21.77
C ASP A 55 4.48 -8.05 20.50
N ALA A 56 5.14 -8.05 19.34
CA ALA A 56 4.56 -8.55 18.09
C ALA A 56 4.23 -10.05 18.17
N LEU A 57 5.03 -10.82 18.90
CA LEU A 57 4.77 -12.23 19.15
C LEU A 57 3.52 -12.44 20.02
N MET A 58 3.24 -11.54 20.98
CA MET A 58 2.03 -11.62 21.82
C MET A 58 0.76 -11.51 20.97
N ASP A 59 0.74 -10.60 20.01
CA ASP A 59 -0.37 -10.44 19.07
C ASP A 59 -0.50 -11.68 18.17
N ALA A 60 0.61 -12.22 17.69
CA ALA A 60 0.63 -13.44 16.89
C ALA A 60 0.06 -14.66 17.65
N VAL A 61 0.31 -14.77 18.97
CA VAL A 61 -0.22 -15.86 19.81
C VAL A 61 -1.75 -15.91 19.85
N VAL A 62 -2.43 -14.76 19.63
CA VAL A 62 -3.90 -14.70 19.55
C VAL A 62 -4.42 -15.51 18.36
N TYR A 63 -3.71 -15.45 17.24
CA TYR A 63 -4.09 -16.11 15.99
C TYR A 63 -3.41 -17.47 15.80
N GLU A 64 -2.24 -17.66 16.40
CA GLU A 64 -1.45 -18.89 16.37
C GLU A 64 -1.14 -19.39 17.79
N PRO A 65 -2.05 -20.15 18.42
CA PRO A 65 -1.89 -20.63 19.78
C PRO A 65 -0.61 -21.46 20.03
N ASP A 66 -0.06 -22.09 18.99
CA ASP A 66 1.17 -22.89 19.05
C ASP A 66 2.39 -22.03 19.40
N LEU A 67 2.37 -20.74 19.09
CA LEU A 67 3.42 -19.78 19.45
C LEU A 67 3.42 -19.45 20.95
N ARG A 68 2.38 -19.82 21.71
CA ARG A 68 2.26 -19.49 23.14
C ARG A 68 3.40 -20.08 23.97
N SER A 69 3.80 -21.30 23.65
CA SER A 69 4.92 -21.98 24.30
C SER A 69 6.25 -21.27 24.06
N ILE A 70 6.42 -20.75 22.83
CA ILE A 70 7.58 -19.96 22.41
C ILE A 70 7.59 -18.62 23.15
N HIS A 71 6.46 -17.89 23.13
CA HIS A 71 6.33 -16.63 23.85
C HIS A 71 6.64 -16.76 25.34
N GLN A 72 6.08 -17.78 26.01
CA GLN A 72 6.38 -18.04 27.42
C GLN A 72 7.86 -18.35 27.67
N MET A 73 8.49 -19.15 26.81
CA MET A 73 9.91 -19.47 26.92
C MET A 73 10.79 -18.23 26.77
N LEU A 74 10.44 -17.33 25.84
CA LEU A 74 11.18 -16.09 25.62
C LEU A 74 10.97 -15.10 26.76
N TYR A 75 9.71 -14.83 27.14
CA TYR A 75 9.34 -13.83 28.14
C TYR A 75 9.77 -14.23 29.58
N ASN A 76 9.59 -15.50 29.96
CA ASN A 76 9.89 -15.97 31.33
C ASN A 76 11.34 -16.41 31.52
N GLY A 77 12.16 -16.39 30.45
CA GLY A 77 13.54 -16.85 30.48
C GLY A 77 14.53 -15.90 31.16
N GLY A 78 14.09 -14.71 31.62
CA GLY A 78 14.98 -13.69 32.19
C GLY A 78 15.99 -13.14 31.18
N LEU A 79 15.70 -13.26 29.89
CA LEU A 79 16.57 -12.85 28.80
C LEU A 79 16.44 -11.34 28.58
N THR A 80 17.57 -10.69 28.27
CA THR A 80 17.52 -9.33 27.75
C THR A 80 17.15 -9.41 26.27
N HIS A 81 16.00 -8.86 25.92
CA HIS A 81 15.53 -8.78 24.54
C HIS A 81 15.89 -7.42 23.95
N GLN A 82 16.31 -7.42 22.68
CA GLN A 82 16.43 -6.20 21.88
C GLN A 82 15.38 -6.24 20.77
N PRO A 83 14.54 -5.20 20.62
CA PRO A 83 13.62 -5.11 19.49
C PRO A 83 14.41 -5.05 18.18
N LEU A 84 13.90 -5.74 17.16
CA LEU A 84 14.48 -5.76 15.81
C LEU A 84 13.72 -4.86 14.84
N ASN A 85 12.44 -4.57 15.10
CA ASN A 85 11.59 -3.80 14.20
C ASN A 85 12.27 -2.51 13.72
N ASP A 86 12.76 -1.67 14.62
CA ASP A 86 13.44 -0.41 14.24
C ASP A 86 14.65 -0.64 13.34
N LYS A 87 15.40 -1.72 13.56
CA LYS A 87 16.58 -2.06 12.74
C LYS A 87 16.19 -2.60 11.38
N ILE A 88 15.15 -3.41 11.31
CA ILE A 88 14.60 -3.96 10.07
C ILE A 88 13.98 -2.83 9.23
N ASP A 89 13.25 -1.92 9.85
CA ASP A 89 12.68 -0.75 9.20
C ASP A 89 13.77 0.13 8.59
N GLN A 90 14.90 0.34 9.27
CA GLN A 90 16.04 1.09 8.69
C GLN A 90 16.61 0.42 7.43
N LEU A 91 16.57 -0.92 7.34
CA LEU A 91 16.99 -1.65 6.14
C LEU A 91 15.93 -1.55 5.03
N ARG A 92 14.65 -1.73 5.37
CA ARG A 92 13.51 -1.65 4.43
C ARG A 92 13.25 -0.24 3.91
N TRP A 93 13.64 0.78 4.66
CA TRP A 93 13.40 2.17 4.32
C TRP A 93 14.06 2.55 3.00
N ARG A 94 15.29 2.07 2.78
CA ARG A 94 16.05 2.31 1.55
C ARG A 94 16.04 1.10 0.64
N LYS A 95 15.28 1.18 -0.45
CA LYS A 95 15.10 0.08 -1.42
C LYS A 95 16.38 -0.12 -2.22
N SER A 96 16.81 -1.37 -2.35
CA SER A 96 17.84 -1.81 -3.30
C SER A 96 17.36 -1.62 -4.75
N LYS A 97 18.27 -1.75 -5.71
CA LYS A 97 17.92 -1.60 -7.13
C LYS A 97 16.86 -2.61 -7.58
N HIS A 98 16.92 -3.86 -7.11
CA HIS A 98 15.92 -4.88 -7.43
C HIS A 98 14.55 -4.53 -6.85
N GLU A 99 14.49 -4.04 -5.62
CA GLU A 99 13.23 -3.62 -4.98
C GLU A 99 12.64 -2.39 -5.68
N GLN A 100 13.48 -1.45 -6.13
CA GLN A 100 13.02 -0.32 -6.94
C GLN A 100 12.46 -0.77 -8.30
N ASP A 101 13.09 -1.75 -8.96
CA ASP A 101 12.60 -2.29 -10.23
C ASP A 101 11.30 -3.07 -10.06
N LEU A 102 11.15 -3.81 -8.95
CA LEU A 102 9.90 -4.45 -8.57
C LEU A 102 8.80 -3.41 -8.31
N MET A 103 9.09 -2.36 -7.56
CA MET A 103 8.15 -1.26 -7.31
C MET A 103 7.71 -0.53 -8.58
N ARG A 104 8.60 -0.33 -9.56
CA ARG A 104 8.22 0.20 -10.89
C ARG A 104 7.19 -0.70 -11.56
N GLU A 105 7.39 -2.01 -11.52
CA GLU A 105 6.46 -2.98 -12.11
C GLU A 105 5.13 -3.01 -11.35
N THR A 106 5.16 -3.01 -10.02
CA THR A 106 3.96 -2.92 -9.18
C THR A 106 3.15 -1.67 -9.52
N CYS A 107 3.80 -0.49 -9.57
CA CYS A 107 3.16 0.78 -9.92
C CYS A 107 2.62 0.79 -11.36
N ARG A 108 3.32 0.15 -12.31
CA ARG A 108 2.85 -0.03 -13.69
C ARG A 108 1.54 -0.81 -13.73
N ILE A 109 1.47 -1.95 -13.02
CA ILE A 109 0.26 -2.79 -12.94
C ILE A 109 -0.90 -2.02 -12.31
N GLY A 110 -0.68 -1.33 -11.18
CA GLY A 110 -1.69 -0.49 -10.54
C GLY A 110 -2.19 0.62 -11.47
N SER A 111 -1.27 1.36 -12.10
CA SER A 111 -1.56 2.43 -13.05
C SER A 111 -2.41 1.95 -14.23
N GLU A 112 -2.03 0.83 -14.84
CA GLU A 112 -2.77 0.26 -15.97
C GLU A 112 -4.14 -0.29 -15.58
N SER A 113 -4.30 -0.74 -14.33
CA SER A 113 -5.56 -1.26 -13.82
C SER A 113 -6.56 -0.13 -13.57
N ILE A 114 -6.10 1.00 -13.02
CA ILE A 114 -6.92 2.22 -12.90
C ILE A 114 -7.19 2.84 -14.27
N ASN A 115 -6.21 2.88 -15.17
CA ASN A 115 -6.46 3.34 -16.53
C ASN A 115 -7.51 2.47 -17.24
N ALA A 116 -7.48 1.15 -17.07
CA ALA A 116 -8.53 0.26 -17.59
C ALA A 116 -9.89 0.55 -16.95
N LEU A 117 -9.93 0.93 -15.67
CA LEU A 117 -11.17 1.38 -15.02
C LEU A 117 -11.73 2.62 -15.71
N LEU A 118 -10.90 3.61 -16.03
CA LEU A 118 -11.35 4.81 -16.75
C LEU A 118 -11.90 4.48 -18.14
N ARG A 119 -11.36 3.48 -18.84
CA ARG A 119 -11.83 3.11 -20.20
C ARG A 119 -13.05 2.18 -20.20
N GLU A 120 -13.07 1.19 -19.32
CA GLU A 120 -13.97 0.03 -19.42
C GLU A 120 -14.92 -0.09 -18.23
N GLY A 121 -14.53 0.39 -17.05
CA GLY A 121 -15.29 0.21 -15.80
C GLY A 121 -15.98 1.47 -15.29
N CYS A 122 -15.80 2.62 -15.94
CA CYS A 122 -16.38 3.90 -15.53
C CYS A 122 -17.91 3.94 -15.64
N GLU A 123 -18.51 3.00 -16.38
CA GLU A 123 -19.96 2.85 -16.52
C GLU A 123 -20.61 2.05 -15.40
N GLU A 124 -19.84 1.49 -14.48
CA GLU A 124 -20.38 0.73 -13.36
C GLU A 124 -21.30 1.60 -12.49
N ARG A 125 -22.36 0.97 -11.96
CA ARG A 125 -23.43 1.65 -11.21
C ARG A 125 -23.46 1.28 -9.73
N ASN A 126 -22.50 0.48 -9.28
CA ASN A 126 -22.26 0.21 -7.88
C ASN A 126 -20.76 0.22 -7.60
N GLU A 127 -20.37 0.85 -6.50
CA GLU A 127 -18.99 0.90 -6.03
C GLU A 127 -18.36 -0.51 -5.92
N SER A 128 -19.13 -1.53 -5.52
CA SER A 128 -18.62 -2.90 -5.38
C SER A 128 -18.21 -3.54 -6.70
N ASN A 129 -18.84 -3.14 -7.81
CA ASN A 129 -18.48 -3.65 -9.12
C ASN A 129 -17.13 -3.08 -9.56
N ILE A 130 -16.85 -1.81 -9.25
CA ILE A 130 -15.53 -1.20 -9.49
C ILE A 130 -14.46 -1.90 -8.66
N VAL A 131 -14.74 -2.27 -7.40
CA VAL A 131 -13.81 -3.07 -6.57
C VAL A 131 -13.48 -4.40 -7.26
N GLY A 132 -14.49 -5.16 -7.69
CA GLY A 132 -14.28 -6.43 -8.39
C GLY A 132 -13.55 -6.26 -9.73
N PHE A 133 -13.84 -5.17 -10.45
CA PHE A 133 -13.15 -4.81 -11.69
C PHE A 133 -11.66 -4.56 -11.43
N LEU A 134 -11.32 -3.76 -10.41
CA LEU A 134 -9.93 -3.46 -10.06
C LEU A 134 -9.16 -4.73 -9.64
N ASP A 135 -9.73 -5.58 -8.79
CA ASP A 135 -9.09 -6.85 -8.41
C ASP A 135 -8.81 -7.72 -9.64
N HIS A 136 -9.79 -7.85 -10.55
CA HIS A 136 -9.61 -8.56 -11.82
C HIS A 136 -8.50 -7.95 -12.68
N GLN A 137 -8.48 -6.63 -12.84
CA GLN A 137 -7.49 -5.92 -13.66
C GLN A 137 -6.07 -6.03 -13.09
N CYS A 138 -5.91 -5.97 -11.77
CA CYS A 138 -4.61 -6.18 -11.11
C CYS A 138 -4.13 -7.62 -11.32
N ARG A 139 -4.99 -8.61 -11.00
CA ARG A 139 -4.65 -10.04 -11.11
C ARG A 139 -4.30 -10.48 -12.52
N ARG A 140 -5.09 -10.07 -13.52
CA ARG A 140 -4.85 -10.44 -14.93
C ARG A 140 -3.53 -9.89 -15.48
N ARG A 141 -2.94 -8.89 -14.81
CA ARG A 141 -1.65 -8.28 -15.16
C ARG A 141 -0.48 -8.87 -14.36
N GLY A 142 -0.74 -9.82 -13.47
CA GLY A 142 0.28 -10.56 -12.73
C GLY A 142 0.42 -10.16 -11.26
N ALA A 143 -0.33 -9.20 -10.75
CA ALA A 143 -0.35 -8.93 -9.31
C ALA A 143 -0.99 -10.09 -8.54
N ASP A 144 -0.51 -10.33 -7.33
CA ASP A 144 -0.97 -11.42 -6.47
C ASP A 144 -2.38 -11.13 -5.93
N ARG A 145 -2.67 -9.85 -5.65
CA ARG A 145 -3.92 -9.34 -5.06
C ARG A 145 -3.96 -7.81 -5.08
N LEU A 146 -5.08 -7.22 -4.65
CA LEU A 146 -5.09 -5.84 -4.17
C LEU A 146 -4.23 -5.69 -2.90
N ALA A 147 -3.52 -4.57 -2.80
CA ALA A 147 -2.62 -4.29 -1.68
C ALA A 147 -3.38 -4.09 -0.35
N TYR A 148 -4.52 -3.40 -0.42
CA TYR A 148 -5.39 -3.04 0.70
C TYR A 148 -6.86 -3.02 0.24
N PRO A 149 -7.85 -3.02 1.15
CA PRO A 149 -9.25 -2.83 0.79
C PRO A 149 -9.44 -1.48 0.07
N PRO A 150 -9.80 -1.45 -1.22
CA PRO A 150 -9.82 -0.21 -1.98
C PRO A 150 -10.97 0.69 -1.54
N VAL A 151 -10.72 2.00 -1.53
CA VAL A 151 -11.78 3.00 -1.36
C VAL A 151 -12.36 3.30 -2.73
N VAL A 152 -13.62 2.94 -2.95
CA VAL A 152 -14.40 3.35 -4.12
C VAL A 152 -15.58 4.14 -3.60
N ALA A 153 -15.52 5.45 -3.73
CA ALA A 153 -16.42 6.36 -3.05
C ALA A 153 -17.08 7.34 -4.04
N ALA A 154 -18.37 7.12 -4.30
CA ALA A 154 -19.16 7.97 -5.18
C ALA A 154 -19.79 9.16 -4.42
N GLY A 155 -19.70 10.35 -5.02
CA GLY A 155 -20.33 11.56 -4.50
C GLY A 155 -19.88 11.85 -3.06
N ASN A 156 -20.85 12.01 -2.15
CA ASN A 156 -20.54 12.35 -0.77
C ASN A 156 -19.78 11.26 0.01
N ASN A 157 -19.77 10.01 -0.46
CA ASN A 157 -18.99 8.96 0.20
C ASN A 157 -17.49 9.31 0.19
N ALA A 158 -17.02 10.06 -0.81
CA ALA A 158 -15.63 10.50 -0.92
C ALA A 158 -15.19 11.42 0.24
N ASN A 159 -16.12 12.02 0.99
CA ASN A 159 -15.81 12.78 2.21
C ASN A 159 -15.54 11.90 3.44
N THR A 160 -15.66 10.57 3.32
CA THR A 160 -15.27 9.60 4.35
C THR A 160 -13.90 9.02 3.97
N ILE A 161 -12.84 9.42 4.68
CA ILE A 161 -11.45 9.14 4.28
C ILE A 161 -11.18 7.63 4.14
N HIS A 162 -11.57 6.83 5.14
CA HIS A 162 -11.42 5.36 5.11
C HIS A 162 -12.74 4.66 4.72
N TYR A 163 -13.33 5.06 3.60
CA TYR A 163 -14.57 4.49 3.09
C TYR A 163 -14.35 3.10 2.46
N ILE A 164 -14.17 2.08 3.30
CA ILE A 164 -13.87 0.71 2.84
C ILE A 164 -15.12 -0.12 2.53
N SER A 165 -16.34 0.40 2.77
CA SER A 165 -17.55 -0.36 2.48
C SER A 165 -17.80 -0.53 0.99
N SER A 166 -17.43 0.47 0.18
CA SER A 166 -17.37 0.43 -1.30
C SER A 166 -18.52 -0.39 -1.93
N ASN A 167 -19.77 -0.07 -1.58
CA ASN A 167 -20.94 -0.91 -1.93
C ASN A 167 -22.23 -0.14 -2.22
N LYS A 168 -22.17 1.19 -2.33
CA LYS A 168 -23.34 2.03 -2.60
C LYS A 168 -23.59 2.18 -4.10
N PRO A 169 -24.85 2.44 -4.49
CA PRO A 169 -25.17 2.82 -5.86
C PRO A 169 -24.46 4.12 -6.26
N ILE A 170 -23.99 4.16 -7.51
CA ILE A 170 -23.32 5.31 -8.12
C ILE A 170 -24.34 6.06 -9.00
N ARG A 171 -24.47 7.37 -8.80
CA ARG A 171 -25.35 8.22 -9.62
C ARG A 171 -24.59 8.79 -10.81
N LYS A 172 -25.31 9.11 -11.88
CA LYS A 172 -24.75 9.72 -13.11
C LYS A 172 -24.16 11.12 -12.89
N THR A 173 -24.52 11.79 -11.79
CA THR A 173 -24.03 13.13 -11.45
C THR A 173 -22.81 13.10 -10.52
N ASP A 174 -22.44 11.92 -10.03
CA ASP A 174 -21.35 11.78 -9.07
C ASP A 174 -19.99 11.89 -9.76
N CYS A 175 -18.97 12.21 -8.96
CA CYS A 175 -17.62 11.75 -9.25
C CYS A 175 -17.32 10.57 -8.32
N VAL A 176 -16.48 9.66 -8.77
CA VAL A 176 -15.98 8.55 -7.97
C VAL A 176 -14.53 8.84 -7.64
N LEU A 177 -14.20 8.80 -6.35
CA LEU A 177 -12.83 8.70 -5.85
C LEU A 177 -12.49 7.21 -5.74
N VAL A 178 -11.39 6.82 -6.37
CA VAL A 178 -10.84 5.47 -6.31
C VAL A 178 -9.43 5.55 -5.76
N ASP A 179 -9.23 4.94 -4.59
CA ASP A 179 -7.92 4.68 -4.00
C ASP A 179 -7.72 3.18 -3.95
N ALA A 180 -6.76 2.71 -4.75
CA ALA A 180 -6.48 1.31 -4.93
C ALA A 180 -5.04 1.09 -5.36
N GLY A 181 -4.47 0.00 -4.82
CA GLY A 181 -3.14 -0.46 -5.15
C GLY A 181 -3.10 -1.97 -5.36
N CYS A 182 -2.03 -2.47 -5.96
CA CYS A 182 -1.81 -3.90 -6.11
C CYS A 182 -0.58 -4.36 -5.32
N ASP A 183 -0.59 -5.62 -4.89
CA ASP A 183 0.56 -6.32 -4.32
C ASP A 183 1.18 -7.20 -5.42
N LEU A 184 2.46 -7.00 -5.68
CA LEU A 184 3.28 -7.87 -6.51
C LEU A 184 4.47 -8.35 -5.70
N HIS A 185 4.48 -9.64 -5.37
CA HIS A 185 5.56 -10.33 -4.66
C HIS A 185 5.92 -9.66 -3.32
N GLY A 186 4.90 -9.17 -2.62
CA GLY A 186 5.02 -8.53 -1.31
C GLY A 186 5.37 -7.05 -1.35
N TYR A 187 5.41 -6.41 -2.52
CA TYR A 187 5.57 -4.96 -2.69
C TYR A 187 4.29 -4.33 -3.23
N VAL A 188 3.93 -3.16 -2.73
CA VAL A 188 2.62 -2.54 -3.00
C VAL A 188 2.73 -1.21 -3.74
N SER A 189 1.76 -0.92 -4.61
CA SER A 189 1.51 0.43 -5.11
C SER A 189 0.40 1.10 -4.29
N ASP A 190 0.32 2.42 -4.33
CA ASP A 190 -0.72 3.22 -3.69
C ASP A 190 -1.16 4.35 -4.62
N ILE A 191 -2.40 4.30 -5.11
CA ILE A 191 -2.84 5.20 -6.19
C ILE A 191 -4.27 5.64 -5.96
N THR A 192 -4.44 6.94 -5.86
CA THR A 192 -5.75 7.60 -5.86
C THR A 192 -6.00 8.39 -7.15
N ARG A 193 -7.13 8.15 -7.79
CA ARG A 193 -7.68 8.93 -8.92
C ARG A 193 -9.14 9.25 -8.70
N CYS A 194 -9.65 10.27 -9.39
CA CYS A 194 -11.08 10.56 -9.41
C CYS A 194 -11.57 10.75 -10.85
N PHE A 195 -12.82 10.37 -11.12
CA PHE A 195 -13.43 10.55 -12.44
C PHE A 195 -14.94 10.84 -12.35
N PRO A 196 -15.51 11.57 -13.33
CA PRO A 196 -16.92 11.89 -13.38
C PRO A 196 -17.73 10.76 -14.03
N THR A 197 -18.79 10.27 -13.38
CA THR A 197 -19.58 9.14 -13.92
C THR A 197 -20.44 9.52 -15.12
N SER A 198 -20.57 10.83 -15.39
CA SER A 198 -21.19 11.40 -16.57
C SER A 198 -20.34 11.37 -17.83
N GLY A 199 -19.05 11.00 -17.75
CA GLY A 199 -18.08 11.14 -18.84
C GLY A 199 -17.35 12.48 -18.85
N ARG A 200 -17.97 13.52 -18.26
CA ARG A 200 -17.39 14.87 -18.15
C ARG A 200 -17.58 15.47 -16.77
N PHE A 201 -16.59 16.24 -16.33
CA PHE A 201 -16.71 17.01 -15.10
C PHE A 201 -17.72 18.15 -15.30
N SER A 202 -18.63 18.34 -14.36
CA SER A 202 -19.39 19.59 -14.28
C SER A 202 -18.45 20.76 -14.00
N ALA A 203 -18.86 21.99 -14.33
CA ALA A 203 -18.05 23.18 -14.08
C ALA A 203 -17.57 23.30 -12.61
N VAL A 204 -18.40 22.87 -11.66
CA VAL A 204 -18.09 22.90 -10.23
C VAL A 204 -17.08 21.82 -9.84
N GLN A 205 -17.27 20.59 -10.32
CA GLN A 205 -16.31 19.50 -10.11
C GLN A 205 -14.96 19.84 -10.75
N ARG A 206 -14.99 20.35 -11.99
CA ARG A 206 -13.81 20.74 -12.75
C ARG A 206 -13.00 21.81 -12.02
N THR A 207 -13.66 22.84 -11.49
CA THR A 207 -12.99 23.91 -10.72
C THR A 207 -12.19 23.36 -9.54
N LEU A 208 -12.76 22.43 -8.77
CA LEU A 208 -12.05 21.83 -7.63
C LEU A 208 -10.97 20.85 -8.06
N TYR A 209 -11.24 20.06 -9.10
CA TYR A 209 -10.30 19.08 -9.62
C TYR A 209 -9.05 19.75 -10.21
N ASP A 210 -9.21 20.83 -10.98
CA ASP A 210 -8.08 21.60 -11.54
C ASP A 210 -7.18 22.16 -10.44
N VAL A 211 -7.76 22.74 -9.39
CA VAL A 211 -6.98 23.24 -8.23
C VAL A 211 -6.22 22.10 -7.57
N LEU A 212 -6.85 20.94 -7.37
CA LEU A 212 -6.18 19.80 -6.77
C LEU A 212 -5.07 19.23 -7.66
N ASN A 213 -5.30 19.12 -8.97
CA ASN A 213 -4.31 18.63 -9.94
C ASN A 213 -3.11 19.59 -10.07
N ASP A 214 -3.35 20.91 -9.98
CA ASP A 214 -2.29 21.92 -9.90
C ASP A 214 -1.47 21.77 -8.61
N ILE A 215 -2.13 21.62 -7.45
CA ILE A 215 -1.44 21.34 -6.17
C ILE A 215 -0.60 20.07 -6.28
N GLN A 216 -1.15 18.98 -6.82
CA GLN A 216 -0.41 17.73 -7.00
C GLN A 216 0.82 17.93 -7.90
N SER A 217 0.66 18.67 -9.00
CA SER A 217 1.77 18.96 -9.92
C SER A 217 2.86 19.80 -9.27
N GLN A 218 2.49 20.79 -8.45
CA GLN A 218 3.45 21.58 -7.67
C GLN A 218 4.16 20.76 -6.58
N LEU A 219 3.45 19.86 -5.89
CA LEU A 219 4.05 18.98 -4.89
C LEU A 219 5.03 17.99 -5.51
N LEU A 220 4.69 17.38 -6.66
CA LEU A 220 5.62 16.52 -7.37
C LEU A 220 6.86 17.27 -7.87
N HIS A 221 6.67 18.50 -8.38
CA HIS A 221 7.79 19.37 -8.74
C HIS A 221 8.67 19.70 -7.51
N TYR A 222 8.06 19.99 -6.36
CA TYR A 222 8.77 20.22 -5.11
C TYR A 222 9.60 19.00 -4.69
N VAL A 223 9.01 17.80 -4.69
CA VAL A 223 9.69 16.54 -4.34
C VAL A 223 10.83 16.23 -5.32
N GLN A 224 10.71 16.61 -6.60
CA GLN A 224 11.77 16.47 -7.59
C GLN A 224 12.93 17.43 -7.39
N THR A 225 12.73 18.60 -6.78
CA THR A 225 13.70 19.70 -6.77
C THR A 225 14.31 20.01 -5.40
N VAL A 226 13.59 19.79 -4.29
CA VAL A 226 14.04 20.19 -2.95
C VAL A 226 14.96 19.16 -2.31
N ARG A 227 16.14 19.58 -1.88
CA ARG A 227 17.11 18.71 -1.20
C ARG A 227 17.74 19.43 0.02
N PRO A 228 17.87 18.77 1.19
CA PRO A 228 17.31 17.45 1.51
C PRO A 228 15.78 17.52 1.63
N LEU A 229 15.09 16.42 1.32
CA LEU A 229 13.64 16.29 1.52
C LEU A 229 13.37 15.67 2.89
N ARG A 230 12.45 16.25 3.66
CA ARG A 230 11.90 15.64 4.88
C ARG A 230 10.41 15.42 4.70
N LEU A 231 9.91 14.26 5.13
CA LEU A 231 8.53 13.85 4.84
C LEU A 231 7.49 14.77 5.48
N ASN A 232 7.80 15.33 6.65
CA ASN A 232 6.92 16.26 7.37
C ASN A 232 6.84 17.67 6.75
N GLU A 233 7.65 17.97 5.73
CA GLU A 233 7.58 19.24 4.99
C GLU A 233 6.51 19.20 3.89
N CYS A 234 6.00 18.01 3.53
CA CYS A 234 4.80 17.88 2.73
C CYS A 234 3.57 18.32 3.57
N PRO A 235 2.78 19.32 3.13
CA PRO A 235 1.76 19.96 3.96
C PRO A 235 0.50 19.09 4.13
N HIS A 236 0.22 18.60 5.36
CA HIS A 236 -0.78 17.58 5.79
C HIS A 236 -0.20 16.17 5.92
N HIS A 237 -0.98 15.17 6.34
CA HIS A 237 -0.56 13.76 6.37
C HIS A 237 -0.24 13.18 4.95
N VAL A 238 0.10 14.02 3.95
CA VAL A 238 0.14 13.81 2.47
C VAL A 238 1.06 12.69 1.99
N SER A 239 1.81 12.10 2.90
CA SER A 239 2.93 11.28 2.53
C SER A 239 3.28 10.32 3.64
N HIS A 240 3.46 9.08 3.24
CA HIS A 240 4.04 8.02 4.03
C HIS A 240 5.11 7.31 3.20
N TYR A 241 5.98 6.56 3.89
CA TYR A 241 6.88 5.65 3.19
C TYR A 241 6.07 4.50 2.61
N LEU A 242 6.53 3.97 1.47
CA LEU A 242 5.89 2.89 0.74
C LEU A 242 6.91 1.80 0.40
N GLY A 243 6.49 0.54 0.41
CA GLY A 243 7.33 -0.59 0.06
C GLY A 243 6.60 -1.92 0.19
N MET A 244 6.99 -2.72 1.18
CA MET A 244 6.33 -4.01 1.41
C MET A 244 4.97 -3.85 2.09
N ASP A 245 4.83 -2.82 2.92
CA ASP A 245 3.58 -2.38 3.50
C ASP A 245 3.15 -1.05 2.86
N VAL A 246 1.85 -0.77 2.87
CA VAL A 246 1.28 0.50 2.36
C VAL A 246 1.83 1.67 3.17
N HIS A 247 1.62 1.63 4.49
CA HIS A 247 2.28 2.51 5.44
C HIS A 247 3.58 1.86 5.92
N ASP A 248 4.63 1.95 5.11
CA ASP A 248 5.90 1.25 5.34
C ASP A 248 6.72 1.87 6.47
N THR A 249 7.51 1.04 7.16
CA THR A 249 8.56 1.47 8.10
C THR A 249 8.11 2.48 9.17
N LEU A 250 7.06 2.15 9.92
CA LEU A 250 6.38 3.04 10.88
C LEU A 250 7.30 3.60 11.99
N SER A 251 8.40 2.93 12.30
CA SER A 251 9.37 3.41 13.30
C SER A 251 10.24 4.56 12.80
N ILE A 252 10.33 4.76 11.48
CA ILE A 252 11.16 5.79 10.87
C ILE A 252 10.50 7.15 11.03
N ALA A 253 11.23 8.08 11.66
CA ALA A 253 10.74 9.43 11.87
C ALA A 253 10.46 10.15 10.53
N LYS A 254 9.45 11.02 10.50
CA LYS A 254 9.09 11.80 9.30
C LYS A 254 9.87 13.12 9.15
N ASN A 255 10.59 13.55 10.19
CA ASN A 255 11.34 14.81 10.23
C ASN A 255 12.84 14.66 9.94
N ILE A 256 13.26 13.50 9.45
CA ILE A 256 14.63 13.22 9.04
C ILE A 256 14.76 13.31 7.52
N GLU A 257 15.99 13.50 7.05
CA GLU A 257 16.30 13.63 5.63
C GLU A 257 16.16 12.27 4.94
N CYS A 258 15.37 12.21 3.88
CA CYS A 258 15.15 10.99 3.12
C CYS A 258 16.33 10.72 2.16
N PRO A 259 17.06 9.61 2.29
CA PRO A 259 18.14 9.27 1.38
C PRO A 259 17.62 8.77 0.01
N PRO A 260 18.47 8.76 -1.03
CA PRO A 260 18.15 8.10 -2.29
C PRO A 260 17.82 6.61 -2.10
N GLY A 261 16.76 6.14 -2.77
CA GLY A 261 16.22 4.79 -2.67
C GLY A 261 14.97 4.69 -1.78
N VAL A 262 14.57 5.75 -1.08
CA VAL A 262 13.29 5.80 -0.36
C VAL A 262 12.15 6.03 -1.35
N ILE A 263 11.01 5.37 -1.12
CA ILE A 263 9.77 5.56 -1.87
C ILE A 263 8.72 6.15 -0.93
N ILE A 264 7.99 7.16 -1.40
CA ILE A 264 6.94 7.87 -0.66
C ILE A 264 5.69 8.04 -1.53
N THR A 265 4.54 8.25 -0.90
CA THR A 265 3.33 8.74 -1.58
C THR A 265 3.29 10.27 -1.62
N VAL A 266 2.57 10.85 -2.57
CA VAL A 266 2.22 12.28 -2.61
C VAL A 266 0.74 12.38 -2.93
N GLU A 267 -0.09 12.59 -1.90
CA GLU A 267 -1.56 12.38 -1.94
C GLU A 267 -2.41 13.56 -1.43
N PRO A 268 -2.34 14.76 -2.04
CA PRO A 268 -3.21 15.86 -1.66
C PRO A 268 -4.69 15.54 -1.84
N GLY A 269 -5.52 16.08 -0.96
CA GLY A 269 -6.98 15.92 -1.03
C GLY A 269 -7.77 17.14 -0.56
N ILE A 270 -8.96 17.29 -1.12
CA ILE A 270 -9.95 18.32 -0.78
C ILE A 270 -11.27 17.62 -0.46
N TYR A 271 -11.78 17.81 0.76
CA TYR A 271 -13.01 17.16 1.24
C TYR A 271 -13.96 18.22 1.81
N ILE A 272 -15.05 18.49 1.11
CA ILE A 272 -16.01 19.52 1.48
C ILE A 272 -17.31 18.83 1.91
N ARG A 273 -17.48 18.67 3.23
CA ARG A 273 -18.66 18.02 3.80
C ARG A 273 -19.96 18.79 3.49
N PRO A 274 -21.12 18.11 3.31
CA PRO A 274 -22.40 18.73 2.99
C PRO A 274 -22.84 19.82 3.97
N GLU A 275 -22.51 19.64 5.25
CA GLU A 275 -22.83 20.56 6.34
C GLU A 275 -21.88 21.75 6.46
N ASN A 276 -20.83 21.85 5.63
CA ASN A 276 -19.87 22.94 5.70
C ASN A 276 -20.46 24.24 5.14
N THR A 277 -21.07 25.03 6.03
CA THR A 277 -21.72 26.30 5.68
C THR A 277 -20.75 27.43 5.34
N ALA A 278 -19.44 27.28 5.63
CA ALA A 278 -18.42 28.26 5.28
C ALA A 278 -18.06 28.25 3.79
N VAL A 279 -18.42 27.20 3.06
CA VAL A 279 -18.20 27.06 1.61
C VAL A 279 -19.51 27.25 0.86
N ARG A 280 -19.46 27.77 -0.37
CA ARG A 280 -20.63 27.91 -1.26
C ARG A 280 -21.29 26.55 -1.51
N ASN A 281 -22.63 26.53 -1.60
CA ASN A 281 -23.42 25.31 -1.57
C ASN A 281 -23.08 24.31 -2.69
N GLU A 282 -22.73 24.82 -3.86
CA GLU A 282 -22.38 24.02 -5.03
C GLU A 282 -21.16 23.12 -4.83
N PHE A 283 -20.20 23.51 -3.98
CA PHE A 283 -18.99 22.70 -3.73
C PHE A 283 -19.18 21.64 -2.63
N ARG A 284 -20.30 21.70 -1.90
CA ARG A 284 -20.54 20.83 -0.76
C ARG A 284 -20.88 19.42 -1.22
N GLY A 285 -20.35 18.43 -0.51
CA GLY A 285 -20.47 17.01 -0.85
C GLY A 285 -19.43 16.51 -1.84
N ILE A 286 -18.49 17.35 -2.30
CA ILE A 286 -17.40 16.95 -3.19
C ILE A 286 -16.17 16.58 -2.36
N GLY A 287 -15.62 15.40 -2.63
CA GLY A 287 -14.35 14.93 -2.09
C GLY A 287 -13.46 14.42 -3.22
N PHE A 288 -12.22 14.92 -3.31
CA PHE A 288 -11.22 14.48 -4.26
C PHE A 288 -9.88 14.25 -3.58
N ARG A 289 -9.12 13.28 -4.09
CA ARG A 289 -7.71 13.05 -3.78
C ARG A 289 -7.02 12.60 -5.06
N ILE A 290 -5.77 13.00 -5.23
CA ILE A 290 -4.91 12.55 -6.32
C ILE A 290 -3.61 12.12 -5.67
N GLU A 291 -3.13 10.93 -6.00
CA GLU A 291 -1.98 10.34 -5.31
C GLU A 291 -1.03 9.64 -6.27
N ASP A 292 0.26 9.84 -6.05
CA ASP A 292 1.31 9.22 -6.84
C ASP A 292 2.43 8.66 -5.97
N ASP A 293 2.98 7.52 -6.41
CA ASP A 293 4.14 6.88 -5.79
C ASP A 293 5.43 7.46 -6.38
N VAL A 294 6.37 7.82 -5.50
CA VAL A 294 7.56 8.57 -5.88
C VAL A 294 8.83 7.95 -5.28
N LEU A 295 9.76 7.55 -6.15
CA LEU A 295 11.09 7.09 -5.79
C LEU A 295 12.06 8.27 -5.72
N LEU A 296 12.68 8.49 -4.56
CA LEU A 296 13.74 9.46 -4.40
C LEU A 296 15.06 8.93 -4.98
N THR A 297 15.70 9.72 -5.83
CA THR A 297 16.98 9.41 -6.48
C THR A 297 18.07 10.39 -6.03
N GLU A 298 19.31 10.15 -6.44
CA GLU A 298 20.44 11.03 -6.10
C GLU A 298 20.26 12.47 -6.60
N THR A 299 19.64 12.65 -7.78
CA THR A 299 19.56 13.95 -8.47
C THR A 299 18.15 14.54 -8.52
N GLY A 300 17.14 13.82 -8.01
CA GLY A 300 15.75 14.20 -8.19
C GLY A 300 14.82 13.07 -7.74
N ALA A 301 13.63 12.99 -8.30
CA ALA A 301 12.68 11.92 -7.98
C ALA A 301 12.02 11.38 -9.25
N GLU A 302 11.72 10.09 -9.24
CA GLU A 302 10.99 9.39 -10.30
C GLU A 302 9.57 9.14 -9.82
N ILE A 303 8.59 9.58 -10.62
CA ILE A 303 7.17 9.34 -10.34
C ILE A 303 6.83 7.97 -10.94
N LEU A 304 6.69 6.95 -10.09
CA LEU A 304 6.51 5.55 -10.51
C LEU A 304 5.14 5.33 -11.15
N THR A 305 4.15 6.16 -10.79
CA THR A 305 2.77 6.10 -11.26
C THR A 305 2.44 7.17 -12.31
N ALA A 306 3.46 7.77 -12.94
CA ALA A 306 3.28 8.86 -13.91
C ALA A 306 2.38 8.49 -15.11
N ASN A 307 2.28 7.20 -15.42
CA ASN A 307 1.44 6.69 -16.51
C ASN A 307 -0.04 6.50 -16.10
N CYS A 308 -0.39 6.67 -14.82
CA CYS A 308 -1.79 6.63 -14.38
C CYS A 308 -2.45 7.98 -14.65
N ILE A 309 -3.43 7.98 -15.55
CA ILE A 309 -4.10 9.19 -16.07
C ILE A 309 -4.69 9.99 -14.92
N ARG A 310 -4.38 11.29 -14.87
CA ARG A 310 -4.95 12.24 -13.91
C ARG A 310 -5.36 13.59 -14.51
N ASP A 311 -4.86 13.92 -15.70
CA ASP A 311 -5.20 15.18 -16.32
C ASP A 311 -6.69 15.15 -16.71
N PRO A 312 -7.50 16.16 -16.35
CA PRO A 312 -8.94 16.09 -16.55
C PRO A 312 -9.32 15.98 -18.02
N GLU A 313 -8.57 16.59 -18.95
CA GLU A 313 -8.80 16.42 -20.38
C GLU A 313 -8.55 14.97 -20.82
N ASP A 314 -7.46 14.36 -20.35
CA ASP A 314 -7.12 12.97 -20.67
C ASP A 314 -8.12 11.97 -20.05
N ILE A 315 -8.62 12.26 -18.85
CA ILE A 315 -9.70 11.49 -18.20
C ILE A 315 -10.94 11.50 -19.08
N GLU A 316 -11.43 12.69 -19.45
CA GLU A 316 -12.63 12.80 -20.28
C GLU A 316 -12.43 12.15 -21.66
N LEU A 317 -11.26 12.31 -22.27
CA LEU A 317 -10.92 11.73 -23.56
C LEU A 317 -10.98 10.19 -23.53
N VAL A 318 -10.42 9.58 -22.48
CA VAL A 318 -10.33 8.12 -22.39
C VAL A 318 -11.66 7.46 -21.97
N MET A 319 -12.56 8.23 -21.35
CA MET A 319 -13.91 7.80 -21.00
C MET A 319 -14.90 7.92 -22.17
N ASP A 320 -14.59 8.76 -23.17
CA ASP A 320 -15.40 8.96 -24.37
C ASP A 320 -15.10 7.94 -25.49
N SER A 321 -14.04 7.12 -25.34
CA SER A 321 -13.54 6.18 -26.37
C SER A 321 -14.16 4.79 -26.29
#